data_AF-A0A3B8UQ78-F1
#
_entry.id   AF-A0A3B8UQ78-F1
#
_cell.length_a   1.000
_cell.length_b   1.000
_cell.length_c   1.000
_cell.angle_alpha   90.00
_cell.angle_beta   90.00
_cell.angle_gamma   90.00
#
_symmetry.space_group_name_H-M   'P 1'
#
loop_
_entity.id
_entity.type
_entity.pdbx_description
1 polymer ?
#
loop_
_entity_poly.entity_id
_entity_poly.type
_entity_poly.pdbx_seq_one_letter_code
_entity_poly.pdbx_strand_id
1 'polypeptide(L)'
;MRKLKELISINDRGMSIVMIVAITILLPNTVLKGLGIPSGAKACLYDVYIGVGIYYVSRLLIICALFYILYAQRYNFSVMMITRHKHIYDIWKRCVKDLAILSVAISVYIYIATTIAGICIKRKICNWEDETSMCYSVIHMPCELTPSFLLISIVFILQTFTIIFVMGLIMLAVWWITDK
;
A
#
# COMPACT_ATOMS: atom_id res chain seq x y z
N MET A 1 -6.25 16.99 -6.06
CA MET A 1 -5.12 16.87 -7.02
C MET A 1 -4.03 17.91 -6.83
N ARG A 2 -4.33 19.23 -6.74
CA ARG A 2 -3.31 20.29 -6.59
C ARG A 2 -2.33 20.06 -5.44
N LYS A 3 -2.83 19.76 -4.24
CA LYS A 3 -2.00 19.45 -3.06
C LYS A 3 -1.09 18.22 -3.23
N LEU A 4 -1.57 17.16 -3.90
CA LEU A 4 -0.76 15.97 -4.16
C LEU A 4 0.39 16.28 -5.12
N LYS A 5 0.12 17.08 -6.16
CA LYS A 5 1.14 17.56 -7.10
C LYS A 5 2.18 18.43 -6.40
N GLU A 6 1.75 19.30 -5.47
CA GLU A 6 2.65 20.10 -4.64
C GLU A 6 3.52 19.20 -3.74
N LEU A 7 2.92 18.21 -3.05
CA LEU A 7 3.68 17.27 -2.23
C LEU A 7 4.73 16.49 -3.04
N ILE A 8 4.37 16.00 -4.23
CA ILE A 8 5.30 15.29 -5.13
C ILE A 8 6.36 16.23 -5.73
N SER A 9 6.02 17.51 -5.96
CA SER A 9 6.93 18.51 -6.53
C SER A 9 7.90 19.08 -5.50
N ILE A 10 7.47 19.19 -4.24
CA ILE A 10 8.31 19.60 -3.11
C ILE A 10 9.28 18.47 -2.78
N ASN A 11 8.80 17.23 -2.89
CA ASN A 11 9.64 16.05 -2.78
C ASN A 11 10.63 15.99 -3.95
N ASP A 12 11.88 15.60 -3.68
CA ASP A 12 12.83 15.32 -4.75
C ASP A 12 12.20 14.30 -5.71
N ARG A 13 12.03 14.69 -6.99
CA ARG A 13 11.41 13.83 -8.01
C ARG A 13 12.15 12.49 -8.10
N GLY A 14 13.45 12.47 -7.80
CA GLY A 14 14.26 11.26 -7.72
C GLY A 14 13.71 10.25 -6.73
N MET A 15 13.39 10.67 -5.50
CA MET A 15 12.88 9.76 -4.45
C MET A 15 11.48 9.21 -4.77
N SER A 16 10.64 10.02 -5.42
CA SER A 16 9.33 9.57 -5.89
C SER A 16 9.45 8.52 -6.99
N ILE A 17 10.39 8.70 -7.92
CA ILE A 17 10.69 7.73 -8.98
C ILE A 17 11.26 6.43 -8.38
N VAL A 18 12.22 6.53 -7.45
CA VAL A 18 12.80 5.35 -6.77
C VAL A 18 11.72 4.54 -6.07
N MET A 19 10.78 5.20 -5.38
CA MET A 19 9.66 4.53 -4.74
C MET A 19 8.76 3.80 -5.74
N ILE A 20 8.37 4.50 -6.81
CA ILE A 20 7.54 3.93 -7.87
C ILE A 20 8.25 2.68 -8.43
N VAL A 21 9.51 2.81 -8.83
CA VAL A 21 10.32 1.71 -9.38
C VAL A 21 10.45 0.55 -8.39
N ALA A 22 10.71 0.83 -7.11
CA ALA A 22 10.81 -0.20 -6.07
C ALA A 22 9.49 -0.97 -5.94
N ILE A 23 8.35 -0.29 -5.88
CA ILE A 23 7.04 -0.95 -5.83
C ILE A 23 6.82 -1.76 -7.12
N THR A 24 7.10 -1.21 -8.30
CA THR A 24 6.85 -1.87 -9.59
C THR A 24 7.74 -3.09 -9.83
N ILE A 25 8.93 -3.17 -9.21
CA ILE A 25 9.83 -4.33 -9.34
C ILE A 25 9.56 -5.35 -8.24
N LEU A 26 9.36 -4.91 -7.00
CA LEU A 26 9.20 -5.80 -5.85
C LEU A 26 7.86 -6.54 -5.89
N LEU A 27 6.81 -5.93 -6.43
CA LEU A 27 5.45 -6.45 -6.39
C LEU A 27 5.24 -7.60 -7.41
N PRO A 28 5.64 -7.48 -8.69
CA PRO A 28 5.53 -8.60 -9.65
C PRO A 28 6.45 -9.78 -9.30
N ASN A 29 7.67 -9.51 -8.81
CA ASN A 29 8.61 -10.56 -8.42
C ASN A 29 8.07 -11.50 -7.34
N THR A 30 7.13 -11.04 -6.54
CA THR A 30 6.57 -11.82 -5.43
C THR A 30 5.24 -12.43 -5.71
N VAL A 31 4.47 -11.83 -6.61
CA VAL A 31 3.41 -12.56 -7.31
C VAL A 31 4.01 -13.74 -8.10
N LEU A 32 5.18 -13.56 -8.74
CA LEU A 32 5.91 -14.62 -9.47
C LEU A 32 6.45 -15.72 -8.56
N LYS A 33 6.98 -15.38 -7.38
CA LYS A 33 7.45 -16.37 -6.39
C LYS A 33 6.32 -17.18 -5.75
N GLY A 34 5.05 -16.95 -6.13
CA GLY A 34 3.93 -17.81 -5.76
C GLY A 34 3.62 -17.82 -4.27
N LEU A 35 3.80 -16.67 -3.60
CA LEU A 35 3.68 -16.53 -2.16
C LEU A 35 2.38 -17.14 -1.62
N GLY A 36 2.55 -18.21 -0.82
CA GLY A 36 1.46 -18.89 -0.13
C GLY A 36 0.64 -19.86 -0.99
N ILE A 37 1.01 -20.11 -2.26
CA ILE A 37 0.30 -21.05 -3.14
C ILE A 37 0.83 -22.48 -2.92
N PRO A 38 0.03 -23.43 -2.40
CA PRO A 38 0.43 -24.82 -2.28
C PRO A 38 0.78 -25.41 -3.66
N SER A 39 1.79 -26.27 -3.70
CA SER A 39 2.20 -26.99 -4.90
C SER A 39 1.03 -27.82 -5.43
N GLY A 40 0.41 -27.38 -6.52
CA GLY A 40 -0.74 -28.02 -7.17
C GLY A 40 -2.00 -27.16 -7.26
N ALA A 41 -2.11 -26.07 -6.48
CA ALA A 41 -3.24 -25.15 -6.53
C ALA A 41 -3.09 -24.12 -7.65
N LYS A 42 -4.18 -23.83 -8.36
CA LYS A 42 -4.27 -22.76 -9.36
C LYS A 42 -4.72 -21.48 -8.66
N ALA A 43 -3.85 -20.48 -8.63
CA ALA A 43 -4.18 -19.16 -8.12
C ALA A 43 -4.87 -18.27 -9.15
N CYS A 44 -5.79 -17.43 -8.69
CA CYS A 44 -6.47 -16.37 -9.43
C CYS A 44 -6.06 -14.98 -8.93
N LEU A 45 -6.62 -13.93 -9.55
CA LEU A 45 -6.38 -12.54 -9.15
C LEU A 45 -6.77 -12.26 -7.69
N TYR A 46 -7.82 -12.90 -7.18
CA TYR A 46 -8.26 -12.70 -5.78
C TYR A 46 -7.21 -13.20 -4.79
N ASP A 47 -6.59 -14.34 -5.09
CA ASP A 47 -5.50 -14.89 -4.28
C ASP A 47 -4.28 -13.97 -4.29
N VAL A 48 -4.07 -13.23 -5.40
CA VAL A 48 -3.01 -12.22 -5.48
C VAL A 48 -3.31 -11.04 -4.54
N TYR A 49 -4.56 -10.54 -4.47
CA TYR A 49 -4.91 -9.49 -3.52
C TYR A 49 -4.75 -9.95 -2.06
N ILE A 50 -5.19 -11.17 -1.74
CA ILE A 50 -5.05 -11.73 -0.39
C ILE A 50 -3.57 -11.95 -0.06
N GLY A 51 -2.83 -12.58 -0.96
CA GLY A 51 -1.40 -12.85 -0.78
C GLY A 51 -0.60 -11.57 -0.62
N VAL A 52 -0.88 -10.55 -1.44
CA VAL A 52 -0.25 -9.23 -1.31
C VAL A 52 -0.65 -8.56 0.01
N GLY A 53 -1.93 -8.61 0.38
CA GLY A 53 -2.43 -8.03 1.64
C GLY A 53 -1.81 -8.65 2.89
N ILE A 54 -1.68 -9.98 2.94
CA ILE A 54 -1.16 -10.71 4.12
C ILE A 54 0.38 -10.66 4.18
N TYR A 55 1.06 -10.98 3.07
CA TYR A 55 2.50 -11.20 3.10
C TYR A 55 3.33 -9.98 2.67
N TYR A 56 2.72 -9.02 1.98
CA TYR A 56 3.46 -8.02 1.21
C TYR A 56 3.22 -6.60 1.71
N VAL A 57 1.98 -6.29 2.08
CA VAL A 57 1.64 -5.10 2.88
C VAL A 57 2.14 -5.25 4.33
N SER A 58 2.82 -6.33 4.74
CA SER A 58 3.29 -6.52 6.13
C SER A 58 4.81 -6.38 6.36
N ARG A 59 5.66 -6.34 5.32
CA ARG A 59 7.14 -6.32 5.53
C ARG A 59 7.91 -5.29 4.69
N LEU A 60 8.06 -5.47 3.37
CA LEU A 60 9.00 -4.68 2.56
C LEU A 60 8.39 -3.39 1.98
N LEU A 61 7.17 -3.45 1.44
CA LEU A 61 6.50 -2.28 0.86
C LEU A 61 6.13 -1.23 1.92
N ILE A 62 5.80 -1.67 3.15
CA ILE A 62 5.62 -0.75 4.27
C ILE A 62 6.89 0.06 4.49
N ILE A 63 8.07 -0.59 4.58
CA ILE A 63 9.32 0.11 4.90
C ILE A 63 9.62 1.18 3.84
N CYS A 64 9.47 0.85 2.56
CA CYS A 64 9.65 1.81 1.47
C CYS A 64 8.63 2.97 1.54
N ALA A 65 7.34 2.65 1.74
CA ALA A 65 6.28 3.65 1.85
C ALA A 65 6.46 4.57 3.07
N LEU A 66 6.86 4.01 4.21
CA LEU A 66 7.13 4.76 5.43
C LEU A 66 8.37 5.64 5.29
N PHE A 67 9.45 5.15 4.67
CA PHE A 67 10.64 5.95 4.40
C PHE A 67 10.33 7.14 3.48
N TYR A 68 9.52 6.91 2.45
CA TYR A 68 9.04 7.96 1.56
C TYR A 68 8.17 8.98 2.27
N ILE A 69 7.25 8.52 3.12
CA ILE A 69 6.40 9.38 3.93
C ILE A 69 7.26 10.23 4.87
N LEU A 70 8.20 9.63 5.61
CA LEU A 70 9.13 10.37 6.47
C LEU A 70 9.91 11.42 5.69
N TYR A 71 10.44 11.04 4.52
CA TYR A 71 11.19 11.95 3.68
C TYR A 71 10.33 13.12 3.19
N ALA A 72 9.08 12.87 2.80
CA ALA A 72 8.13 13.92 2.45
C ALA A 72 7.77 14.82 3.65
N GLN A 73 7.65 14.24 4.86
CA GLN A 73 7.36 14.98 6.09
C GLN A 73 8.53 15.86 6.53
N ARG A 74 9.79 15.52 6.18
CA ARG A 74 10.96 16.37 6.46
C ARG A 74 10.78 17.81 5.99
N TYR A 75 10.08 18.03 4.88
CA TYR A 75 9.76 19.39 4.39
C TYR A 75 8.79 20.13 5.30
N ASN A 76 7.78 19.43 5.84
CA ASN A 76 6.82 19.99 6.79
C ASN A 76 7.50 20.39 8.12
N PHE A 77 8.56 19.70 8.50
CA PHE A 77 9.39 19.99 9.67
C PHE A 77 10.55 20.97 9.41
N SER A 78 10.67 21.55 8.20
CA SER A 78 11.73 22.53 7.94
C SER A 78 11.57 23.77 8.82
N VAL A 79 12.70 24.34 9.29
CA VAL A 79 12.71 25.53 10.16
C VAL A 79 11.92 26.68 9.53
N MET A 80 11.99 26.85 8.21
CA MET A 80 11.19 27.85 7.47
C MET A 80 9.67 27.64 7.54
N MET A 81 9.21 26.39 7.64
CA MET A 81 7.80 26.08 7.82
C MET A 81 7.36 26.28 9.26
N ILE A 82 8.20 25.88 10.23
CA ILE A 82 7.91 26.01 11.66
C ILE A 82 7.78 27.48 12.06
N THR A 83 8.72 28.34 11.66
CA THR A 83 8.70 29.78 12.01
C THR A 83 7.53 30.56 11.41
N ARG A 84 6.91 30.04 10.36
CA ARG A 84 5.72 30.63 9.73
C ARG A 84 4.41 30.35 10.48
N HIS A 85 4.38 29.37 11.37
CA HIS A 85 3.17 28.98 12.08
C HIS A 85 3.25 29.40 13.55
N LYS A 86 2.21 30.11 14.03
CA LYS A 86 2.14 30.56 15.43
C LYS A 86 1.89 29.41 16.41
N HIS A 87 1.22 28.35 15.98
CA HIS A 87 0.83 27.24 16.85
C HIS A 87 1.35 25.89 16.35
N ILE A 88 1.90 25.13 17.29
CA ILE A 88 2.42 23.77 17.11
C ILE A 88 1.32 22.80 16.64
N TYR A 89 0.08 23.01 17.09
CA TYR A 89 -1.09 22.22 16.67
C TYR A 89 -1.37 22.31 15.17
N ASP A 90 -1.18 23.49 14.56
CA ASP A 90 -1.44 23.68 13.12
C ASP A 90 -0.44 22.92 12.25
N ILE A 91 0.80 22.80 12.73
CA ILE A 91 1.86 22.01 12.09
C ILE A 91 1.49 20.52 12.14
N TRP A 92 1.10 20.02 13.32
CA TRP A 92 0.66 18.63 13.49
C TRP A 92 -0.51 18.27 12.57
N LYS A 93 -1.55 19.13 12.53
CA LYS A 93 -2.73 18.93 11.69
C LYS A 93 -2.38 18.86 10.21
N ARG A 94 -1.41 19.67 9.77
CA ARG A 94 -0.88 19.62 8.40
C ARG A 94 -0.16 18.30 8.12
N CYS A 95 0.76 17.88 9.00
CA CYS A 95 1.48 16.62 8.83
C CYS A 95 0.54 15.42 8.71
N VAL A 96 -0.47 15.33 9.57
CA VAL A 96 -1.49 14.26 9.52
C VAL A 96 -2.30 14.33 8.22
N LYS A 97 -2.69 15.53 7.77
CA LYS A 97 -3.40 15.70 6.49
C LYS A 97 -2.57 15.26 5.29
N ASP A 98 -1.30 15.65 5.25
CA ASP A 98 -0.41 15.29 4.14
C ASP A 98 -0.08 13.78 4.18
N LEU A 99 0.07 13.20 5.38
CA LEU A 99 0.20 11.75 5.57
C LEU A 99 -1.03 11.00 5.03
N ALA A 100 -2.24 11.46 5.33
CA ALA A 100 -3.47 10.84 4.83
C ALA A 100 -3.54 10.88 3.30
N ILE A 101 -3.21 12.04 2.69
CA ILE A 101 -3.19 12.21 1.23
C ILE A 101 -2.18 11.26 0.58
N LEU A 102 -0.96 11.16 1.12
CA LEU A 102 0.07 10.27 0.60
C LEU A 102 -0.32 8.79 0.77
N SER A 103 -0.91 8.43 1.91
CA SER A 103 -1.35 7.05 2.18
C SER A 103 -2.44 6.61 1.21
N VAL A 104 -3.41 7.48 0.89
CA VAL A 104 -4.43 7.22 -0.14
C VAL A 104 -3.77 7.03 -1.51
N ALA A 105 -2.86 7.94 -1.90
CA ALA A 105 -2.20 7.86 -3.20
C ALA A 105 -1.39 6.56 -3.37
N ILE A 106 -0.59 6.20 -2.36
CA ILE A 106 0.22 4.99 -2.37
C ILE A 106 -0.68 3.74 -2.38
N SER A 107 -1.76 3.74 -1.59
CA SER A 107 -2.71 2.61 -1.56
C SER A 107 -3.38 2.37 -2.91
N VAL A 108 -3.82 3.43 -3.59
CA VAL A 108 -4.40 3.32 -4.94
C VAL A 108 -3.35 2.84 -5.94
N TYR A 109 -2.12 3.34 -5.83
CA TYR A 109 -1.03 2.91 -6.69
C TYR A 109 -0.70 1.42 -6.52
N ILE A 110 -0.59 0.95 -5.27
CA ILE A 110 -0.36 -0.48 -4.96
C ILE A 110 -1.50 -1.33 -5.53
N TYR A 111 -2.75 -0.89 -5.40
CA TYR A 111 -3.89 -1.58 -6.00
C TYR A 111 -3.76 -1.70 -7.53
N ILE A 112 -3.47 -0.60 -8.22
CA ILE A 112 -3.31 -0.61 -9.69
C ILE A 112 -2.16 -1.54 -10.09
N ALA A 113 -1.00 -1.41 -9.43
CA ALA A 113 0.17 -2.25 -9.70
C ALA A 113 -0.12 -3.75 -9.45
N THR A 114 -0.81 -4.06 -8.35
CA THR A 114 -1.22 -5.44 -8.00
C THR A 114 -2.19 -6.00 -9.02
N THR A 115 -3.14 -5.19 -9.47
CA THR A 115 -4.14 -5.58 -10.48
C THR A 115 -3.46 -5.89 -11.82
N ILE A 116 -2.57 -5.01 -12.28
CA ILE A 116 -1.81 -5.21 -13.52
C ILE A 116 -0.93 -6.46 -13.42
N ALA A 117 -0.14 -6.59 -12.34
CA ALA A 117 0.71 -7.76 -12.14
C ALA A 117 -0.11 -9.05 -12.07
N GLY A 118 -1.22 -9.04 -11.35
CA GLY A 118 -2.13 -10.16 -11.21
C GLY A 118 -2.76 -10.57 -12.53
N ILE A 119 -3.23 -9.64 -13.36
CA ILE A 119 -3.79 -9.93 -14.69
C ILE A 119 -2.71 -10.45 -15.65
N CYS A 120 -1.51 -9.86 -15.63
CA CYS A 120 -0.40 -10.28 -16.49
C CYS A 120 0.06 -11.71 -16.16
N ILE A 121 0.04 -12.11 -14.89
CA ILE A 121 0.55 -13.40 -14.42
C ILE A 121 -0.58 -14.45 -14.36
N LYS A 122 -1.79 -14.07 -13.94
CA LYS A 122 -2.94 -14.94 -13.72
C LYS A 122 -4.08 -14.53 -14.65
N ARG A 123 -4.43 -15.41 -15.59
CA ARG A 123 -5.46 -15.14 -16.61
C ARG A 123 -6.90 -15.24 -16.10
N LYS A 124 -7.14 -15.79 -14.91
CA LYS A 124 -8.49 -15.93 -14.30
C LYS A 124 -8.67 -14.91 -13.16
N ILE A 125 -9.82 -14.23 -13.14
CA ILE A 125 -10.19 -13.24 -12.12
C ILE A 125 -10.50 -13.93 -10.78
N CYS A 126 -11.41 -14.91 -10.77
CA CYS A 126 -11.71 -15.75 -9.63
C CYS A 126 -11.83 -17.20 -10.10
N ASN A 127 -11.39 -18.15 -9.27
CA ASN A 127 -11.60 -19.58 -9.51
C ASN A 127 -11.97 -20.35 -8.24
N TRP A 128 -12.46 -19.68 -7.19
CA TRP A 128 -12.72 -20.30 -5.88
C TRP A 128 -13.87 -21.33 -5.86
N GLU A 129 -14.61 -21.44 -6.96
CA GLU A 129 -15.59 -22.49 -7.22
C GLU A 129 -14.90 -23.81 -7.64
N ASP A 130 -13.69 -23.74 -8.20
CA ASP A 130 -12.93 -24.92 -8.66
C ASP A 130 -12.27 -25.63 -7.46
N GLU A 131 -12.29 -26.97 -7.45
CA GLU A 131 -11.56 -27.80 -6.45
C GLU A 131 -10.03 -27.63 -6.55
N THR A 132 -9.54 -27.20 -7.72
CA THR A 132 -8.12 -26.91 -7.94
C THR A 132 -7.71 -25.52 -7.45
N SER A 133 -8.61 -24.77 -6.83
CA SER A 133 -8.36 -23.41 -6.38
C SER A 133 -7.57 -23.32 -5.09
N MET A 134 -6.94 -22.16 -4.90
CA MET A 134 -6.30 -21.80 -3.65
C MET A 134 -7.26 -21.83 -2.45
N CYS A 135 -8.47 -21.30 -2.62
CA CYS A 135 -9.50 -21.30 -1.58
C CYS A 135 -9.82 -22.74 -1.14
N TYR A 136 -10.04 -23.64 -2.10
CA TYR A 136 -10.32 -25.06 -1.80
C TYR A 136 -9.13 -25.74 -1.09
N SER A 137 -7.89 -25.42 -1.47
CA SER A 137 -6.71 -26.01 -0.80
C SER A 137 -6.57 -25.63 0.67
N VAL A 138 -7.22 -24.54 1.11
CA VAL A 138 -7.17 -24.05 2.49
C VAL A 138 -8.42 -24.46 3.29
N ILE A 139 -9.60 -24.36 2.68
CA ILE A 139 -10.89 -24.55 3.37
C ILE A 139 -11.49 -25.95 3.10
N HIS A 140 -10.96 -26.68 2.12
CA HIS A 140 -11.44 -28.01 1.68
C HIS A 140 -12.93 -28.06 1.28
N MET A 141 -13.47 -26.91 0.89
CA MET A 141 -14.84 -26.77 0.38
C MET A 141 -14.87 -25.69 -0.72
N PRO A 142 -15.66 -25.87 -1.79
CA PRO A 142 -15.79 -24.86 -2.84
C PRO A 142 -16.56 -23.65 -2.30
N CYS A 143 -16.21 -22.45 -2.76
CA CYS A 143 -16.87 -21.24 -2.32
C CYS A 143 -18.14 -21.03 -3.16
N GLU A 144 -19.30 -21.35 -2.60
CA GLU A 144 -20.60 -21.26 -3.29
C GLU A 144 -21.02 -19.82 -3.63
N LEU A 145 -20.56 -18.85 -2.83
CA LEU A 145 -20.83 -17.43 -3.04
C LEU A 145 -19.53 -16.68 -3.33
N THR A 146 -19.23 -16.44 -4.60
CA THR A 146 -18.04 -15.70 -4.99
C THR A 146 -18.22 -14.21 -4.69
N PRO A 147 -17.31 -13.58 -3.93
CA PRO A 147 -17.39 -12.15 -3.66
C PRO A 147 -17.22 -11.35 -4.95
N SER A 148 -17.95 -10.24 -5.04
CA SER A 148 -17.84 -9.34 -6.19
C SER A 148 -16.44 -8.72 -6.27
N PHE A 149 -15.95 -8.51 -7.50
CA PHE A 149 -14.63 -7.90 -7.72
C PHE A 149 -14.53 -6.52 -7.07
N LEU A 150 -15.61 -5.74 -7.15
CA LEU A 150 -15.68 -4.42 -6.52
C LEU A 150 -15.46 -4.48 -5.01
N LEU A 151 -16.09 -5.47 -4.33
CA LEU A 151 -15.94 -5.64 -2.89
C LEU A 151 -14.50 -5.94 -2.52
N ILE A 152 -13.85 -6.89 -3.21
CA ILE A 152 -12.44 -7.23 -2.94
C ILE A 152 -11.52 -6.03 -3.21
N SER A 153 -11.73 -5.30 -4.31
CA SER A 153 -10.93 -4.12 -4.63
C SER A 153 -11.05 -3.05 -3.55
N ILE A 154 -12.26 -2.77 -3.05
CA ILE A 154 -12.48 -1.80 -1.98
C ILE A 154 -11.81 -2.26 -0.69
N VAL A 155 -12.01 -3.52 -0.30
CA VAL A 155 -11.41 -4.08 0.93
C VAL A 155 -9.89 -4.02 0.86
N PHE A 156 -9.29 -4.39 -0.28
CA PHE A 156 -7.85 -4.35 -0.48
C PHE A 156 -7.28 -2.92 -0.38
N ILE A 157 -7.94 -1.94 -1.00
CA ILE A 157 -7.54 -0.53 -0.91
C ILE A 157 -7.65 -0.04 0.53
N LEU A 158 -8.76 -0.31 1.22
CA LEU A 158 -8.96 0.12 2.60
C LEU A 158 -7.94 -0.51 3.56
N GLN A 159 -7.66 -1.81 3.40
CA GLN A 159 -6.65 -2.51 4.19
C GLN A 159 -5.26 -1.90 3.97
N THR A 160 -4.87 -1.69 2.71
CA THR A 160 -3.57 -1.11 2.35
C THR A 160 -3.42 0.30 2.88
N PHE A 161 -4.45 1.14 2.70
CA PHE A 161 -4.50 2.48 3.28
C PHE A 161 -4.34 2.46 4.80
N THR A 162 -5.12 1.62 5.49
CA THR A 162 -5.14 1.57 6.96
C THR A 162 -3.76 1.22 7.50
N ILE A 163 -3.10 0.21 6.93
CA ILE A 163 -1.78 -0.22 7.37
C ILE A 163 -0.75 0.91 7.17
N ILE A 164 -0.71 1.52 5.98
CA ILE A 164 0.24 2.61 5.68
C ILE A 164 -0.02 3.83 6.56
N PHE A 165 -1.29 4.21 6.71
CA PHE A 165 -1.67 5.41 7.46
C PHE A 165 -1.40 5.25 8.95
N VAL A 166 -1.81 4.13 9.57
CA VAL A 166 -1.60 3.87 11.00
C VAL A 166 -0.11 3.78 11.31
N MET A 167 0.66 3.03 10.51
CA MET A 167 2.11 2.94 10.71
C MET A 167 2.80 4.29 10.52
N GLY A 168 2.42 5.06 9.50
CA GLY A 168 2.95 6.40 9.27
C GLY A 168 2.59 7.37 10.39
N LEU A 169 1.41 7.23 11.00
CA LEU A 169 0.95 8.06 12.11
C LEU A 169 1.70 7.73 13.40
N ILE A 170 1.94 6.44 13.68
CA ILE A 170 2.80 6.00 14.79
C ILE A 170 4.20 6.59 14.64
N MET A 171 4.80 6.49 13.45
CA MET A 171 6.13 7.05 13.21
C MET A 171 6.17 8.56 13.35
N LEU A 172 5.16 9.26 12.83
CA LEU A 172 5.04 10.71 12.97
C LEU A 172 4.91 11.08 14.46
N ALA A 173 4.13 10.34 15.23
CA ALA A 173 3.95 10.56 16.67
C ALA A 173 5.24 10.29 17.46
N VAL A 174 5.94 9.18 17.16
CA VAL A 174 7.22 8.86 17.78
C VAL A 174 8.23 9.97 17.49
N TRP A 175 8.39 10.35 16.22
CA TRP A 175 9.31 11.42 15.84
C TRP A 175 8.96 12.74 16.54
N TRP A 176 7.67 13.08 16.61
CA TRP A 176 7.20 14.28 17.30
C TRP A 176 7.49 14.31 18.80
N ILE A 177 7.51 13.14 19.44
CA ILE A 177 7.83 13.00 20.86
C ILE A 177 9.34 13.01 21.09
N THR A 178 10.12 12.32 20.24
CA THR A 178 11.57 12.13 20.41
C THR A 178 12.42 13.29 19.91
N ASP A 179 11.88 14.16 19.05
CA ASP A 179 12.56 15.38 18.57
C ASP A 179 12.48 16.55 19.57
N LYS A 180 12.09 16.25 20.83
CA LYS A 180 12.21 17.14 21.99
C LYS A 180 13.49 16.83 22.76
#